data_AF-A0A4Y8C7A8-F1
#
_entry.id   AF-A0A4Y8C7A8-F1
#
_cell.length_a   1.000
_cell.length_b   1.000
_cell.length_c   1.000
_cell.angle_alpha   90.00
_cell.angle_beta   90.00
_cell.angle_gamma   90.00
#
_symmetry.space_group_name_H-M   'P 1'
#
loop_
_entity.id
_entity.type
_entity.pdbx_description
1 polymer ?
#
loop_
_entity_poly.entity_id
_entity_poly.type
_entity_poly.pdbx_seq_one_letter_code
_entity_poly.pdbx_strand_id
1 'polypeptide(L)'
;VAQINALEGKYQNLSDDELKAEFAKFKEQILSGEKNENDILNDVFAIVRETGKRTLNMRHFDVQLIGGMVLHDGKIAEMKTGEGKTLVATLPVVLNAMSGKGVHVVTVNDYLAK
;
A
#
# COMPACT_ATOMS: atom_id res chain seq x y z
N VAL A 1 -10.02 -6.75 -3.17
CA VAL A 1 -10.04 -5.91 -4.41
C VAL A 1 -11.30 -5.07 -4.51
N ALA A 2 -12.50 -5.65 -4.60
CA ALA A 2 -13.74 -4.86 -4.78
C ALA A 2 -13.95 -3.79 -3.71
N GLN A 3 -13.66 -4.10 -2.44
CA GLN A 3 -13.69 -3.14 -1.33
C GLN A 3 -12.69 -1.99 -1.52
N ILE A 4 -11.45 -2.27 -1.96
CA ILE A 4 -10.43 -1.25 -2.27
C ILE A 4 -10.90 -0.36 -3.43
N ASN A 5 -11.48 -0.95 -4.48
CA ASN A 5 -12.00 -0.20 -5.63
C ASN A 5 -13.15 0.73 -5.22
N ALA A 6 -14.03 0.29 -4.32
CA ALA A 6 -15.13 1.11 -3.81
C ALA A 6 -14.65 2.35 -3.03
N LEU A 7 -13.44 2.32 -2.47
CA LEU A 7 -12.84 3.44 -1.75
C LEU A 7 -12.16 4.46 -2.66
N GLU A 8 -11.96 4.17 -3.95
CA GLU A 8 -11.26 5.07 -4.87
C GLU A 8 -11.92 6.44 -4.96
N GLY A 9 -13.26 6.49 -5.08
CA GLY A 9 -14.00 7.76 -5.11
C GLY A 9 -13.85 8.57 -3.83
N LYS A 10 -13.78 7.91 -2.65
CA LYS A 10 -13.55 8.59 -1.37
C LYS A 10 -12.20 9.30 -1.37
N TYR A 11 -11.13 8.57 -1.71
CA TYR A 11 -9.76 9.08 -1.61
C TYR A 11 -9.36 10.02 -2.74
N GLN A 12 -9.92 9.84 -3.94
CA GLN A 12 -9.72 10.75 -5.05
C GLN A 12 -10.23 12.16 -4.74
N ASN A 13 -11.30 12.28 -3.95
CA ASN A 13 -11.90 13.56 -3.60
C ASN A 13 -11.17 14.30 -2.46
N LEU A 14 -10.22 13.66 -1.78
CA LEU A 14 -9.41 14.30 -0.74
C LEU A 14 -8.24 15.07 -1.35
N SER A 15 -7.90 16.21 -0.78
CA SER A 15 -6.64 16.91 -1.01
C SER A 15 -5.44 16.12 -0.47
N ASP A 16 -4.22 16.51 -0.84
CA ASP A 16 -3.00 15.85 -0.36
C ASP A 16 -2.83 15.96 1.15
N ASP A 17 -3.25 17.08 1.75
CA ASP A 17 -3.17 17.28 3.20
C ASP A 17 -4.24 16.47 3.95
N GLU A 18 -5.44 16.33 3.37
CA GLU A 18 -6.47 15.45 3.91
C GLU A 18 -6.07 13.96 3.80
N LEU A 19 -5.43 13.54 2.71
CA LEU A 19 -4.89 12.19 2.59
C LEU A 19 -3.82 11.90 3.63
N LYS A 20 -2.88 12.83 3.85
CA LYS A 20 -1.86 12.71 4.91
C LYS A 20 -2.49 12.64 6.30
N ALA A 21 -3.50 13.46 6.56
CA ALA A 21 -4.20 13.48 7.84
C ALA A 21 -4.94 12.15 8.09
N GLU A 22 -5.64 11.62 7.08
CA GLU A 22 -6.30 10.31 7.19
C GLU A 22 -5.29 9.18 7.39
N PHE A 23 -4.18 9.20 6.66
CA PHE A 23 -3.08 8.25 6.84
C PHE A 23 -2.49 8.31 8.27
N ALA A 24 -2.31 9.51 8.82
CA ALA A 24 -1.81 9.71 10.18
C ALA A 24 -2.75 9.09 11.23
N LYS A 25 -4.08 9.23 11.06
CA LYS A 25 -5.06 8.58 11.96
C LYS A 25 -4.91 7.07 11.98
N PHE A 26 -4.75 6.42 10.82
CA PHE A 26 -4.55 4.97 10.78
C PHE A 26 -3.26 4.55 11.50
N LYS A 27 -2.19 5.32 11.33
CA LYS A 27 -0.94 5.09 12.06
C LYS A 27 -1.15 5.21 13.57
N GLU A 28 -1.87 6.22 14.04
CA GLU A 28 -2.21 6.38 15.46
C GLU A 28 -3.03 5.19 15.99
N GLN A 29 -4.03 4.71 15.24
CA GLN A 29 -4.84 3.56 15.62
C GLN A 29 -4.04 2.25 15.70
N ILE A 30 -3.04 2.07 14.84
CA ILE A 30 -2.12 0.92 14.89
C ILE A 30 -1.21 1.02 16.11
N LEU A 31 -0.64 2.20 16.36
CA LEU A 31 0.28 2.42 17.48
C LEU A 31 -0.43 2.35 18.85
N SER A 32 -1.71 2.71 18.91
CA SER A 32 -2.53 2.57 20.13
C SER A 32 -3.01 1.14 20.37
N GLY A 33 -2.93 0.26 19.35
CA GLY A 33 -3.48 -1.10 19.39
C GLY A 33 -5.00 -1.17 19.22
N GLU A 34 -5.66 -0.05 18.86
CA GLU A 34 -7.10 -0.03 18.54
C GLU A 34 -7.41 -0.88 17.30
N LYS A 35 -6.49 -0.88 16.33
CA LYS A 35 -6.58 -1.65 15.10
C LYS A 35 -5.28 -2.41 14.83
N ASN A 36 -5.37 -3.45 14.02
CA ASN A 36 -4.24 -4.11 13.38
C ASN A 36 -4.22 -3.83 11.87
N GLU A 37 -3.16 -4.25 11.20
CA GLU A 37 -2.92 -3.99 9.77
C GLU A 37 -4.05 -4.54 8.87
N ASN A 38 -4.68 -5.65 9.24
CA ASN A 38 -5.77 -6.23 8.45
C ASN A 38 -7.04 -5.37 8.52
N ASP A 39 -7.28 -4.69 9.65
CA ASP A 39 -8.47 -3.85 9.85
C ASP A 39 -8.44 -2.61 8.95
N ILE A 40 -7.24 -2.15 8.58
CA ILE A 40 -7.02 -0.92 7.78
C ILE A 40 -6.52 -1.19 6.36
N LEU A 41 -6.29 -2.47 6.01
CA LEU A 41 -5.66 -2.87 4.75
C LEU A 41 -6.32 -2.21 3.54
N ASN A 42 -7.65 -2.23 3.47
CA ASN A 42 -8.39 -1.71 2.31
C ASN A 42 -8.20 -0.20 2.13
N ASP A 43 -8.33 0.56 3.21
CA ASP A 43 -8.17 2.02 3.21
C ASP A 43 -6.73 2.41 2.89
N VAL A 44 -5.75 1.74 3.51
CA VAL A 44 -4.33 2.02 3.24
C VAL A 44 -3.95 1.68 1.81
N PHE A 45 -4.40 0.55 1.26
CA PHE A 45 -4.14 0.19 -0.14
C PHE A 45 -4.79 1.19 -1.11
N ALA A 46 -5.98 1.70 -0.80
CA ALA A 46 -6.63 2.73 -1.60
C ALA A 46 -5.87 4.07 -1.55
N ILE A 47 -5.40 4.49 -0.37
CA ILE A 47 -4.54 5.67 -0.19
C ILE A 47 -3.23 5.53 -0.97
N VAL A 48 -2.57 4.37 -0.90
CA VAL A 48 -1.32 4.12 -1.63
C VAL A 48 -1.54 4.16 -3.15
N ARG A 49 -2.65 3.58 -3.63
CA ARG A 49 -3.04 3.67 -5.05
C ARG A 49 -3.25 5.12 -5.49
N GLU A 50 -4.01 5.90 -4.74
CA GLU A 50 -4.27 7.32 -5.07
C GLU A 50 -2.97 8.13 -5.02
N THR A 51 -2.11 7.87 -4.04
CA THR A 51 -0.80 8.50 -3.93
C THR A 51 0.08 8.17 -5.14
N GLY A 52 0.15 6.90 -5.55
CA GLY A 52 0.90 6.47 -6.75
C GLY A 52 0.37 7.12 -8.03
N LYS A 53 -0.95 7.28 -8.15
CA LYS A 53 -1.57 8.01 -9.26
C LYS A 53 -1.15 9.48 -9.29
N ARG A 54 -1.12 10.16 -8.14
CA ARG A 54 -0.76 11.59 -8.05
C ARG A 54 0.74 11.86 -8.25
N THR A 55 1.61 11.06 -7.63
CA THR A 55 3.04 11.37 -7.55
C THR A 55 3.87 10.69 -8.63
N LEU A 56 3.45 9.51 -9.09
CA LEU A 56 4.17 8.71 -10.08
C LEU A 56 3.41 8.59 -11.41
N ASN A 57 2.19 9.13 -11.50
CA ASN A 57 1.27 8.89 -12.61
C ASN A 57 1.02 7.39 -12.87
N MET A 58 1.04 6.58 -11.79
CA MET A 58 0.88 5.13 -11.84
C MET A 58 -0.24 4.69 -10.89
N ARG A 59 -1.39 4.32 -11.45
CA ARG A 59 -2.49 3.73 -10.70
C ARG A 59 -2.34 2.21 -10.65
N HIS A 60 -2.30 1.60 -9.46
CA HIS A 60 -2.24 0.15 -9.33
C HIS A 60 -3.41 -0.55 -10.03
N PHE A 61 -3.12 -1.56 -10.83
CA PHE A 61 -4.12 -2.47 -11.40
C PHE A 61 -4.66 -3.44 -10.33
N ASP A 62 -5.79 -4.07 -10.62
CA ASP A 62 -6.43 -4.98 -9.66
C ASP A 62 -5.57 -6.20 -9.34
N VAL A 63 -4.85 -6.74 -10.33
CA VAL A 63 -3.87 -7.82 -10.14
C VAL A 63 -2.70 -7.40 -9.24
N GLN A 64 -2.33 -6.11 -9.27
CA GLN A 64 -1.27 -5.58 -8.41
C GLN A 64 -1.75 -5.43 -6.96
N LEU A 65 -3.02 -5.05 -6.75
CA LEU A 65 -3.62 -5.09 -5.41
C LEU A 65 -3.66 -6.52 -4.85
N ILE A 66 -3.97 -7.51 -5.69
CA ILE A 66 -3.94 -8.93 -5.29
C ILE A 66 -2.52 -9.33 -4.88
N GLY A 67 -1.51 -9.01 -5.70
CA GLY A 67 -0.11 -9.26 -5.36
C GLY A 67 0.29 -8.62 -4.03
N GLY A 68 -0.13 -7.38 -3.77
CA GLY A 68 0.12 -6.70 -2.50
C GLY A 68 -0.51 -7.40 -1.29
N MET A 69 -1.74 -7.89 -1.42
CA MET A 69 -2.41 -8.66 -0.35
C MET A 69 -1.72 -10.01 -0.11
N VAL A 70 -1.29 -10.70 -1.18
CA VAL A 70 -0.55 -11.97 -1.07
C VAL A 70 0.78 -11.77 -0.34
N LEU A 71 1.50 -10.68 -0.63
CA LEU A 71 2.74 -10.34 0.08
C LEU A 71 2.48 -9.99 1.55
N HIS A 72 1.42 -9.24 1.84
CA HIS A 72 0.99 -8.92 3.21
C HIS A 72 0.65 -10.18 4.02
N ASP A 73 0.00 -11.16 3.40
CA ASP A 73 -0.29 -12.48 3.98
C ASP A 73 0.96 -13.36 4.24
N GLY A 74 2.17 -12.84 3.96
CA GLY A 74 3.42 -13.58 4.14
C GLY A 74 3.65 -14.67 3.09
N LYS A 75 3.02 -14.56 1.92
CA LYS A 75 3.13 -15.53 0.82
C LYS A 75 3.94 -14.98 -0.35
N ILE A 76 4.29 -15.88 -1.29
CA ILE A 76 4.96 -15.52 -2.54
C ILE A 76 3.92 -15.08 -3.57
N ALA A 77 3.97 -13.82 -3.98
CA ALA A 77 3.20 -13.33 -5.12
C ALA A 77 3.96 -13.62 -6.42
N GLU A 78 3.64 -14.73 -7.09
CA GLU A 78 4.18 -15.02 -8.42
C GLU A 78 3.57 -14.05 -9.46
N MET A 79 4.42 -13.19 -9.99
CA MET A 79 4.05 -12.19 -10.99
C MET A 79 5.06 -12.22 -12.14
N LYS A 80 4.59 -12.22 -13.38
CA LYS A 80 5.45 -12.22 -14.57
C LYS A 80 6.28 -10.94 -14.68
N THR A 81 7.32 -10.98 -15.51
CA THR A 81 8.10 -9.78 -15.83
C THR A 81 7.21 -8.75 -16.52
N GLY A 82 7.32 -7.49 -16.12
CA GLY A 82 6.48 -6.40 -16.64
C GLY A 82 5.18 -6.14 -15.86
N GLU A 83 4.79 -6.98 -14.91
CA GLU A 83 3.56 -6.79 -14.13
C GLU A 83 3.67 -5.72 -13.02
N GLY A 84 4.81 -5.02 -12.94
CA GLY A 84 4.99 -3.89 -12.02
C GLY A 84 5.26 -4.30 -10.56
N LYS A 85 6.02 -5.38 -10.32
CA LYS A 85 6.39 -5.88 -8.98
C LYS A 85 6.94 -4.79 -8.04
N THR A 86 7.71 -3.84 -8.57
CA THR A 86 8.25 -2.71 -7.80
C THR A 86 7.13 -1.83 -7.24
N LEU A 87 6.12 -1.50 -8.05
CA LEU A 87 4.97 -0.72 -7.62
C LEU A 87 4.07 -1.52 -6.68
N VAL A 88 3.95 -2.83 -6.87
CA VAL A 88 3.20 -3.72 -5.97
C VAL A 88 3.76 -3.71 -4.55
N ALA A 89 5.08 -3.73 -4.42
CA ALA A 89 5.75 -3.76 -3.12
C ALA A 89 5.41 -2.55 -2.23
N THR A 90 5.05 -1.40 -2.80
CA THR A 90 4.70 -0.21 -2.02
C THR A 90 3.46 -0.43 -1.15
N LEU A 91 2.50 -1.24 -1.60
CA LEU A 91 1.25 -1.52 -0.89
C LEU A 91 1.50 -2.18 0.49
N PRO A 92 2.09 -3.40 0.57
CA PRO A 92 2.34 -4.04 1.85
C PRO A 92 3.46 -3.34 2.65
N VAL A 93 4.44 -2.69 2.00
CA VAL A 93 5.50 -1.97 2.71
C VAL A 93 4.91 -0.82 3.51
N VAL A 94 4.06 0.00 2.90
CA VAL A 94 3.43 1.13 3.58
C VAL A 94 2.52 0.66 4.71
N LEU A 95 1.70 -0.38 4.47
CA LEU A 95 0.80 -0.93 5.47
C LEU A 95 1.56 -1.46 6.70
N ASN A 96 2.54 -2.35 6.49
CA ASN A 96 3.24 -3.01 7.59
C ASN A 96 4.18 -2.04 8.35
N ALA A 97 4.69 -1.00 7.67
CA ALA A 97 5.51 0.03 8.30
C ALA A 97 4.73 0.90 9.31
N MET A 98 3.39 0.90 9.27
CA MET A 98 2.57 1.66 10.23
C MET A 98 2.79 1.24 11.68
N SER A 99 3.17 -0.03 11.90
CA SER A 99 3.51 -0.57 13.22
C SER A 99 4.76 0.06 13.84
N GLY A 100 5.55 0.83 13.07
CA GLY A 100 6.81 1.42 13.52
C GLY A 100 7.97 0.43 13.66
N LYS A 101 7.77 -0.85 13.33
CA LYS A 101 8.79 -1.91 13.44
C LYS A 101 9.76 -1.94 12.25
N GLY A 102 9.52 -1.11 11.24
CA GLY A 102 10.27 -1.11 9.98
C GLY A 102 9.85 -2.25 9.03
N VAL A 103 10.20 -2.10 7.76
CA VAL A 103 10.00 -3.11 6.71
C VAL A 103 11.25 -3.14 5.84
N HIS A 104 11.73 -4.34 5.51
CA HIS A 104 12.89 -4.52 4.63
C HIS A 104 12.43 -4.92 3.23
N VAL A 105 12.86 -4.16 2.23
CA VAL A 105 12.70 -4.49 0.82
C VAL A 105 14.06 -4.95 0.30
N VAL A 106 14.16 -6.24 -0.06
CA VAL A 106 15.42 -6.85 -0.49
C VAL A 106 15.38 -7.11 -1.99
N THR A 107 16.48 -6.79 -2.67
CA THR A 107 16.68 -7.04 -4.11
C THR A 107 18.08 -7.60 -4.35
N VAL A 108 18.35 -8.02 -5.59
CA VAL A 108 19.54 -8.82 -5.94
C VAL A 108 20.83 -8.00 -6.08
N ASN A 109 20.75 -6.67 -6.16
CA ASN A 109 21.93 -5.81 -6.27
C ASN A 109 21.65 -4.36 -5.83
N ASP A 110 22.73 -3.61 -5.58
CA ASP A 110 22.69 -2.22 -5.09
C ASP A 110 22.07 -1.25 -6.10
N TYR A 111 22.17 -1.53 -7.40
CA TYR A 111 21.59 -0.67 -8.43
C TYR A 111 20.06 -0.67 -8.36
N LEU A 112 19.45 -1.83 -8.09
CA LEU A 112 18.01 -1.96 -7.91
C LEU A 112 17.52 -1.47 -6.54
N ALA A 113 18.43 -1.28 -5.58
CA ALA A 113 18.11 -0.84 -4.22
C ALA A 113 18.12 0.69 -4.06
N LYS A 114 18.87 1.41 -4.91
CA LYS A 114 18.96 2.88 -4.93
C LYS A 114 17.80 3.50 -5.71
#